data_AF-A0A849NMJ2-F1
#
_entry.id   AF-A0A849NMJ2-F1
#
_cell.length_a   1.000
_cell.length_b   1.000
_cell.length_c   1.000
_cell.angle_alpha   90.00
_cell.angle_beta   90.00
_cell.angle_gamma   90.00
#
_symmetry.space_group_name_H-M   'P 1'
#
loop_
_entity.id
_entity.type
_entity.pdbx_description
1 polymer ?
#
loop_
_entity_poly.entity_id
_entity_poly.type
_entity_poly.pdbx_seq_one_letter_code
_entity_poly.pdbx_strand_id
1 'polypeptide(L)' 'MEYRRKKGSEMWHFCKNCPNWPFEDFDVRLTKPDDEKIDPECLSRENSNKCKKQKLK' A
#
# COMPACT_ATOMS: atom_id res chain seq x y z
N MET A 1 -4.75 9.52 -2.36
CA MET A 1 -3.94 8.29 -2.56
C MET A 1 -4.34 7.35 -1.45
N GLU A 2 -4.67 6.10 -1.76
CA GLU A 2 -5.20 5.17 -0.76
C GLU A 2 -4.10 4.22 -0.26
N TYR A 3 -3.99 4.09 1.05
CA TYR A 3 -3.14 3.13 1.74
C TYR A 3 -4.03 2.11 2.42
N ARG A 4 -3.76 0.83 2.18
CA ARG A 4 -4.44 -0.30 2.78
C ARG A 4 -3.49 -1.10 3.65
N ARG A 5 -3.95 -1.57 4.79
CA ARG A 5 -3.18 -2.46 5.65
C ARG A 5 -4.06 -3.62 6.06
N LYS A 6 -3.60 -4.86 5.87
CA LYS A 6 -4.33 -6.03 6.33
C LYS A 6 -4.46 -6.01 7.86
N LYS A 7 -5.63 -6.30 8.40
CA LYS A 7 -5.81 -6.43 9.86
C LYS A 7 -4.90 -7.54 10.40
N GLY A 8 -4.14 -7.24 11.44
CA GLY A 8 -3.09 -8.12 11.98
C GLY A 8 -1.75 -8.02 11.27
N SER A 9 -1.62 -7.17 10.24
CA SER A 9 -0.34 -6.79 9.65
C SER A 9 0.02 -5.36 10.03
N GLU A 10 1.30 -5.08 10.18
CA GLU A 10 1.79 -3.73 10.50
C GLU A 10 2.12 -2.92 9.23
N MET A 11 2.13 -3.60 8.08
CA MET A 11 2.59 -3.07 6.80
C MET A 11 1.45 -2.47 5.98
N TRP A 12 1.66 -1.26 5.51
CA TRP A 12 0.77 -0.53 4.61
C TRP A 12 1.19 -0.75 3.16
N HIS A 13 0.20 -1.02 2.34
CA HIS A 13 0.31 -1.18 0.91
C HIS A 13 -0.46 -0.03 0.25
N PHE A 14 0.14 0.63 -0.73
CA PHE A 14 -0.55 1.63 -1.57
C PHE A 14 -0.66 1.16 -3.03
N CYS A 15 -0.11 -0.02 -3.30
CA CYS A 15 0.11 -0.56 -4.62
C CYS A 15 -0.85 -1.71 -4.92
N LYS A 16 -1.87 -1.50 -5.76
CA LYS A 16 -2.87 -2.54 -6.06
C LYS A 16 -2.32 -3.80 -6.70
N ASN A 17 -1.17 -3.69 -7.37
CA ASN A 17 -0.47 -4.82 -7.98
C ASN A 17 0.67 -5.36 -7.09
N CYS A 18 0.71 -4.99 -5.81
CA CYS A 18 1.57 -5.67 -4.85
C CYS A 18 1.00 -7.08 -4.59
N PRO A 19 1.85 -8.13 -4.53
CA PRO A 19 1.42 -9.49 -4.20
C PRO A 19 0.76 -9.59 -2.81
N ASN A 20 1.18 -8.74 -1.88
CA ASN A 20 0.63 -8.66 -0.53
C ASN A 20 -0.54 -7.68 -0.41
N TRP A 21 -1.06 -7.17 -1.54
CA TRP A 21 -2.17 -6.22 -1.52
C TRP A 21 -3.40 -6.87 -0.87
N PRO A 22 -3.96 -6.26 0.20
CA PRO A 22 -5.11 -6.85 0.85
C PRO A 22 -6.41 -6.58 0.07
N PHE A 23 -7.13 -7.66 -0.20
CA PHE A 23 -8.43 -7.65 -0.90
C PHE A 23 -9.63 -7.69 0.05
N GLU A 24 -9.43 -8.15 1.28
CA GLU A 24 -10.43 -8.26 2.35
C GLU A 24 -9.77 -8.03 3.72
N ASP A 25 -10.57 -7.69 4.73
CA ASP A 25 -10.13 -7.37 6.10
C ASP A 25 -8.89 -6.46 6.18
N PHE A 26 -9.02 -5.27 5.59
CA PHE A 26 -8.00 -4.24 5.65
C PHE A 26 -8.53 -2.93 6.21
N ASP A 27 -7.65 -2.24 6.91
CA ASP A 27 -7.82 -0.82 7.23
C ASP A 27 -7.44 0.01 6.02
N VAL A 28 -8.18 1.09 5.79
CA VAL A 28 -7.90 2.08 4.77
C VAL A 28 -7.56 3.40 5.42
N ARG A 29 -6.57 4.10 4.85
CA ARG A 29 -6.34 5.50 5.17
C ARG A 29 -5.90 6.28 3.94
N LEU A 30 -6.15 7.58 3.99
CA LEU A 30 -5.77 8.53 2.93
C LEU A 30 -4.43 9.22 3.21
N THR A 31 -3.93 9.12 4.44
CA THR A 31 -2.67 9.73 4.88
C THR A 31 -1.50 8.77 4.73
N LYS A 32 -0.37 9.28 4.22
CA LYS A 32 0.86 8.48 4.04
C LYS A 32 1.33 7.93 5.40
N PRO A 33 1.60 6.61 5.52
CA PRO A 33 2.31 6.02 6.66
C PRO A 33 3.74 6.47 6.76
N ASP A 34 4.33 6.20 7.91
CA ASP A 34 5.79 6.15 8.04
C ASP A 34 6.33 5.19 6.98
N ASP A 35 7.39 5.60 6.29
CA ASP A 35 8.02 4.78 5.25
C ASP A 35 8.47 3.42 5.78
N GLU A 36 8.84 3.33 7.06
CA GLU A 36 9.18 2.07 7.76
C GLU A 36 7.98 1.12 7.91
N LYS A 37 6.75 1.64 7.90
CA LYS A 37 5.52 0.85 7.95
C LYS A 37 4.97 0.57 6.56
N ILE A 38 5.66 0.97 5.50
CA ILE A 38 5.24 0.67 4.13
C ILE A 38 5.94 -0.61 3.67
N ASP A 39 5.18 -1.47 3.02
CA ASP A 39 5.72 -2.69 2.41
C ASP A 39 6.84 -2.36 1.39
N PRO A 40 8.04 -2.94 1.52
CA PRO A 40 9.20 -2.61 0.68
C PRO A 40 8.98 -2.97 -0.79
N GLU A 41 8.14 -3.98 -1.08
CA GLU A 41 7.71 -4.32 -2.44
C GLU A 41 6.92 -3.16 -3.08
N CYS A 42 6.04 -2.50 -2.33
CA CYS A 42 5.34 -1.30 -2.80
C CYS A 42 6.33 -0.15 -3.10
N LEU A 43 7.29 0.11 -2.21
CA LEU A 43 8.33 1.14 -2.40
C LEU A 43 9.18 0.85 -3.64
N SER A 44 9.64 -0.39 -3.78
CA SER A 44 10.45 -0.83 -4.93
C SER A 44 9.70 -0.66 -6.26
N ARG A 45 8.40 -1.01 -6.30
CA ARG A 45 7.55 -0.83 -7.47
C ARG A 45 7.24 0.63 -7.76
N GLU A 46 7.08 1.45 -6.73
CA GLU A 46 6.93 2.89 -6.87
C GLU A 46 8.18 3.51 -7.51
N ASN A 47 9.36 3.17 -7.01
CA ASN A 47 10.63 3.61 -7.57
C ASN A 47 10.81 3.13 -9.03
N SER A 48 10.35 1.92 -9.33
CA SER A 48 10.34 1.36 -10.70
C SER A 48 9.18 1.88 -11.57
N ASN A 49 8.34 2.79 -11.08
CA ASN A 49 7.11 3.27 -11.74
C ASN A 49 6.11 2.15 -12.14
N LYS A 50 6.25 0.94 -11.58
CA LYS A 50 5.38 -0.22 -11.84
C LYS A 50 4.18 -0.28 -10.92
N CYS A 51 4.04 0.68 -10.01
CA CYS A 51 3.02 0.62 -8.98
C CYS A 51 1.66 1.19 -9.41
N LYS A 52 0.62 0.36 -9.37
CA LYS A 52 -0.77 0.77 -9.64
C LYS A 52 -1.41 1.40 -8.40
N LYS A 53 -1.09 2.67 -8.16
CA LYS A 53 -1.67 3.49 -7.08
C LYS A 53 -3.10 3.91 -7.42
N GLN A 54 -4.00 3.84 -6.45
CA GLN A 54 -5.31 4.47 -6.59
C GLN A 54 -5.19 5.98 -6.32
N LYS A 55 -5.26 6.80 -7.37
CA LYS A 55 -5.45 8.25 -7.22
C LYS A 55 -6.94 8.47 -6.91
N LEU A 56 -7.25 9.03 -5.75
CA LEU A 56 -8.56 9.64 -5.56
C LEU A 56 -8.61 10.85 -6.51
N LYS A 57 -9.64 10.90 -7.33
CA LYS A 57 -9.92 11.99 -8.26
C LYS A 57 -10.60 13.14 -7.53
#